data_AF-A0A938BV75-F1
#
_entry.id   AF-A0A938BV75-F1
#
_cell.length_a   1.000
_cell.length_b   1.000
_cell.length_c   1.000
_cell.angle_alpha   90.00
_cell.angle_beta   90.00
_cell.angle_gamma   90.00
#
_symmetry.space_group_name_H-M   'P 1'
#
loop_
_entity.id
_entity.type
_entity.pdbx_description
1 polymer ?
#
loop_
_entity_poly.entity_id
_entity_poly.type
_entity_poly.pdbx_seq_one_letter_code
_entity_poly.pdbx_strand_id
1 'polypeptide(L)' 'MNHLPIRSSYEAPPAISLTGSEVALVPLSANHRDDLYALSTAKGAEDRFRYLFEHVPTPESFEQFMVKA' A
#
# COMPACT_ATOMS: atom_id res chain seq x y z
N MET A 1 25.04 -12.87 22.53
CA MET A 1 23.90 -12.34 21.75
C MET A 1 23.73 -13.22 20.53
N ASN A 2 22.64 -13.99 20.44
CA ASN A 2 22.37 -14.84 19.29
C ASN A 2 21.76 -13.96 18.19
N HIS A 3 22.58 -13.58 17.21
CA HIS A 3 22.08 -12.97 15.97
C HIS A 3 21.42 -14.08 15.14
N LEU A 4 20.09 -14.09 15.09
CA LEU A 4 19.40 -14.90 14.09
C LEU A 4 19.78 -14.33 12.71
N PRO A 5 20.35 -15.12 11.80
CA PRO A 5 20.66 -14.64 10.46
C PRO A 5 19.35 -14.27 9.77
N ILE A 6 19.24 -13.03 9.29
CA ILE A 6 18.18 -12.64 8.35
C ILE A 6 18.40 -13.53 7.12
N ARG A 7 17.54 -14.54 6.92
CA ARG A 7 17.64 -15.43 5.76
C ARG A 7 17.40 -14.59 4.51
N SER A 8 18.47 -14.27 3.80
CA SER A 8 18.52 -13.51 2.54
C SER A 8 17.93 -14.28 1.33
N SER A 9 16.99 -15.21 1.56
CA SER A 9 16.51 -16.15 0.54
C SER A 9 14.99 -16.28 0.49
N TYR A 10 14.23 -15.34 1.05
CA TYR A 10 12.79 -15.34 0.85
C TYR A 10 12.49 -14.80 -0.54
N GLU A 11 11.94 -15.66 -1.38
CA GLU A 11 11.25 -15.25 -2.59
C GLU A 11 10.23 -14.16 -2.25
N ALA A 12 10.04 -13.19 -3.15
CA ALA A 12 9.05 -12.15 -2.93
C ALA A 12 7.68 -12.80 -2.70
N PRO A 13 6.86 -12.30 -1.75
CA PRO A 13 5.53 -12.85 -1.54
C PRO A 13 4.73 -12.80 -2.84
N PRO A 14 4.04 -13.90 -3.23
CA PRO A 14 3.24 -13.88 -4.44
C PRO A 14 2.05 -12.93 -4.27
N ALA A 15 1.69 -12.24 -5.35
CA ALA A 15 0.53 -11.35 -5.38
C ALA A 15 -0.77 -12.18 -5.44
N ILE A 16 -1.23 -12.66 -4.29
CA ILE A 16 -2.45 -13.45 -4.14
C ILE A 16 -3.50 -12.71 -3.32
N SER A 17 -4.77 -13.04 -3.55
CA SER A 17 -5.87 -12.55 -2.71
C SER A 17 -5.99 -13.36 -1.42
N LEU A 18 -6.25 -12.67 -0.30
CA LEU A 18 -6.53 -13.26 1.01
C LEU A 18 -7.92 -12.80 1.46
N THR A 19 -8.81 -13.72 1.82
CA THR A 19 -10.19 -13.41 2.19
C THR A 19 -10.46 -13.78 3.65
N GLY A 20 -10.97 -12.83 4.44
CA GLY A 20 -11.49 -13.03 5.79
C GLY A 20 -13.00 -12.78 5.85
N SER A 21 -13.57 -12.77 7.06
CA SER A 21 -15.01 -12.52 7.24
C SER A 21 -15.41 -11.07 6.95
N GLU A 22 -14.54 -10.12 7.33
CA GLU A 22 -14.84 -8.67 7.22
C GLU A 22 -14.14 -8.00 6.04
N VAL A 23 -13.02 -8.55 5.59
CA VAL A 23 -12.15 -7.91 4.60
C VAL A 23 -11.53 -8.91 3.65
N ALA A 24 -11.26 -8.46 2.43
CA ALA A 24 -10.38 -9.13 1.49
C ALA A 24 -9.18 -8.24 1.18
N LEU A 25 -7.99 -8.83 1.18
CA LEU A 25 -6.79 -8.23 0.61
C LEU A 25 -6.67 -8.78 -0.80
N VAL A 26 -6.67 -7.90 -1.79
CA VAL A 26 -6.55 -8.26 -3.20
C VAL A 26 -5.29 -7.62 -3.78
N PRO A 27 -4.64 -8.24 -4.78
CA PRO A 27 -3.57 -7.60 -5.52
C PRO A 27 -4.02 -6.23 -6.04
N LEU A 28 -3.14 -5.24 -5.92
CA LEU A 28 -3.41 -3.91 -6.45
C LEU A 28 -3.61 -3.99 -7.97
N SER A 29 -4.58 -3.25 -8.49
CA SER A 29 -4.89 -3.21 -9.92
C SER A 29 -5.38 -1.83 -10.32
N ALA A 30 -5.33 -1.53 -11.62
CA ALA A 30 -5.78 -0.25 -12.16
C ALA A 30 -7.24 0.07 -11.81
N ASN A 31 -8.08 -0.94 -11.62
CA ASN A 31 -9.49 -0.76 -11.27
C ASN A 31 -9.69 -0.15 -9.87
N HIS A 32 -8.68 -0.21 -8.99
CA HIS A 32 -8.75 0.35 -7.64
C HIS A 32 -8.31 1.82 -7.59
N ARG A 33 -7.79 2.37 -8.70
CA ARG A 33 -7.13 3.68 -8.75
C ARG A 33 -8.01 4.78 -8.17
N ASP A 34 -9.22 4.94 -8.71
CA ASP A 34 -10.06 6.09 -8.39
C ASP A 34 -10.53 6.05 -6.93
N ASP A 35 -10.95 4.87 -6.46
CA ASP A 35 -11.37 4.67 -5.07
C ASP A 35 -10.22 4.90 -4.09
N LEU A 36 -9.04 4.34 -4.37
CA LEU A 36 -7.87 4.51 -3.51
C LEU A 36 -7.37 5.95 -3.50
N TYR A 37 -7.40 6.66 -4.64
CA TYR A 37 -7.03 8.08 -4.68
C TYR A 37 -8.02 8.93 -3.88
N ALA A 38 -9.32 8.70 -4.06
CA ALA A 38 -10.37 9.40 -3.32
C ALA A 38 -10.22 9.19 -1.80
N LEU A 39 -9.96 7.96 -1.35
CA LEU A 39 -9.74 7.65 0.06
C LEU A 39 -8.42 8.24 0.60
N SER A 40 -7.38 8.27 -0.23
CA SER A 40 -6.07 8.83 0.13
C SER A 40 -6.11 10.35 0.29
N THR A 41 -7.04 11.03 -0.38
CA THR A 41 -7.20 12.49 -0.34
C THR A 41 -8.41 12.96 0.48
N ALA A 42 -9.22 12.03 0.98
CA ALA A 42 -10.39 12.35 1.82
C ALA A 42 -10.01 13.09 3.12
N LYS A 43 -10.97 13.83 3.68
CA LYS A 43 -10.82 14.62 4.92
C LYS A 43 -10.00 13.87 5.98
N GLY A 44 -9.01 14.56 6.56
CA GLY A 44 -8.06 13.98 7.51
C GLY A 44 -6.86 13.27 6.85
N ALA A 45 -6.71 13.35 5.53
CA ALA A 45 -5.55 12.81 4.81
C ALA A 45 -4.23 13.37 5.36
N GLU A 46 -4.15 14.69 5.58
CA GLU A 46 -2.96 15.33 6.15
C GLU A 46 -2.52 14.69 7.47
N ASP A 47 -3.47 14.38 8.36
CA ASP A 47 -3.16 13.71 9.62
C ASP A 47 -2.70 12.25 9.42
N ARG A 48 -3.33 11.51 8.50
CA ARG A 48 -2.96 10.11 8.21
C ARG A 48 -1.55 10.01 7.61
N PHE A 49 -1.25 10.85 6.63
CA PHE A 49 0.04 10.84 5.92
C PHE A 49 1.18 11.44 6.76
N ARG A 50 0.88 12.39 7.67
CA ARG A 50 1.86 12.92 8.63
C ARG A 50 2.55 11.82 9.44
N TYR A 51 1.83 10.79 9.86
CA TYR A 51 2.42 9.68 10.64
C TYR A 51 3.16 8.65 9.78
N LEU A 52 2.98 8.69 8.46
CA LEU A 52 3.72 7.87 7.51
C LEU A 52 5.02 8.55 7.04
N PHE A 53 5.33 9.76 7.54
CA PHE A 53 6.40 10.62 7.02
C PHE A 53 6.24 10.95 5.52
N GLU A 54 5.00 10.93 5.02
CA GLU A 54 4.66 11.19 3.63
C GLU A 54 3.72 12.41 3.52
N HIS A 55 3.53 12.91 2.31
CA HIS A 55 2.57 13.98 1.98
C HIS A 55 1.29 13.38 1.40
N VAL A 56 0.17 14.10 1.51
CA VAL A 56 -1.05 13.73 0.78
C VAL A 56 -0.73 13.67 -0.71
N PRO A 57 -1.10 12.57 -1.41
CA PRO A 57 -0.66 12.37 -2.77
C PRO A 57 -1.31 13.37 -3.73
N THR A 58 -0.51 13.92 -4.65
CA THR A 58 -1.03 14.58 -5.85
C THR A 58 -1.51 13.51 -6.84
N PRO A 59 -2.31 13.87 -7.86
CA PRO A 59 -2.65 12.92 -8.92
C PRO A 59 -1.40 12.24 -9.50
N GLU A 60 -0.36 13.01 -9.79
CA GLU A 60 0.87 12.52 -10.42
C GLU A 60 1.67 11.59 -9.50
N SER A 61 1.80 11.91 -8.21
CA SER A 61 2.51 11.04 -7.27
C SER A 61 1.72 9.74 -7.01
N PHE A 62 0.39 9.81 -7.04
CA PHE A 62 -0.46 8.63 -6.92
C PHE A 62 -0.33 7.70 -8.13
N GLU A 63 -0.24 8.26 -9.34
CA GLU A 63 0.04 7.47 -10.55
C GLU A 63 1.36 6.73 -10.48
N GLN A 64 2.40 7.40 -9.98
CA GLN A 64 3.70 6.76 -9.81
C GLN A 64 3.66 5.62 -8.79
N PHE A 65 2.84 5.74 -7.73
CA PHE A 65 2.59 4.66 -6.79
C PHE A 65 1.91 3.48 -7.48
N MET A 66 0.83 3.70 -8.23
CA MET A 66 0.07 2.64 -8.92
C MET A 66 0.91 1.86 -9.94
N VAL A 67 1.96 2.46 -10.52
CA VAL A 67 2.86 1.79 -11.47
C VAL A 67 3.96 0.99 -10.79
N LYS A 68 4.41 1.41 -9.60
CA LYS A 68 5.52 0.77 -8.87
C LYS A 68 5.09 -0.36 -7.94
N ALA A 69 3.84 -0.31 -7.47
CA ALA A 69 3.25 -1.27 -6.55
C ALA A 69 2.86 -2.58 -7.26
#